data_AF-A0AAV2Q5R8-F1
#
_entry.id   AF-A0AAV2Q5R8-F1
#
_cell.length_a   1.000
_cell.length_b   1.000
_cell.length_c   1.000
_cell.angle_alpha   90.00
_cell.angle_beta   90.00
_cell.angle_gamma   90.00
#
_symmetry.space_group_name_H-M   'P 1'
#
loop_
_entity.id
_entity.type
_entity.pdbx_description
1 polymer ?
#
loop_
_entity_poly.entity_id
_entity_poly.type
_entity_poly.pdbx_seq_one_letter_code
_entity_poly.pdbx_strand_id
1 'polypeptide(L)'
;MTAQGGFPIKFDGFGVRQGPLHGLPISTPYMTKDYLQLKRFQAQTNGTTYVYDFPEMFRQALERIWEEHIQNREGECIPNHLMNVVELVLDAQDNLMEEKRFPGENNIGMVAWRMTLHTPEYPGGRDIIIICNDITYQIGSFGPKEDILFLKASQLARKLKVPRIYLSANSGARIGLAAELKYLFKIAWEDSENPDKGFKYIYLTPDDYKKVAALDSVQTELIDEAGEPRYMIKHIIGKEEGLGVENLRHSGMIAGETSQAYKDIVTYSMVTCRAIGIGAYLVRLGQRVVQIESAHIILTGYQALNKLLGREVYSSNSQLGGVQIMHNNGVSHDVAPNDLEGIHTILRWLSYVPKDKISPLPVLSSVDPVDRLIDFMPTRASYDPRWLCAGRPSPANHNEWETGFFDTGSFQEILQPWAQTVCVGRARLGGIPLGVIAVETRTVEHNLHADPANLDSEAKTVSQAGQVWFPDSAYKTSQAITDFNHEGLPLIIFANWRGFSGGMKGIFQK
;
A
#
# COMPACT_ATOMS: atom_id res chain seq x y z
N MET A 1 15.10 61.21 32.49
CA MET A 1 14.72 61.08 31.07
C MET A 1 14.05 59.74 30.87
N THR A 2 12.78 59.79 30.51
CA THR A 2 11.87 58.67 30.23
C THR A 2 12.35 57.87 29.02
N ALA A 3 12.70 56.60 29.21
CA ALA A 3 12.70 55.62 28.12
C ALA A 3 11.25 55.16 27.92
N GLN A 4 10.63 55.63 26.84
CA GLN A 4 9.31 55.22 26.42
C GLN A 4 9.28 53.70 26.22
N GLY A 5 8.39 53.01 26.94
CA GLY A 5 8.07 51.61 26.70
C GLY A 5 7.38 51.48 25.34
N GLY A 6 8.16 51.18 24.31
CA GLY A 6 7.62 50.77 23.02
C GLY A 6 6.85 49.47 23.20
N PHE A 7 5.56 49.47 22.88
CA PHE A 7 4.78 48.23 22.81
C PHE A 7 5.51 47.26 21.87
N PRO A 8 5.68 45.97 22.25
CA PRO A 8 6.36 45.02 21.39
C PRO A 8 5.59 44.92 20.07
N ILE A 9 6.27 45.22 18.96
CA ILE A 9 5.72 45.07 17.61
C ILE A 9 5.40 43.59 17.42
N LYS A 10 4.16 43.29 17.01
CA LYS A 10 3.63 41.93 16.87
C LYS A 10 3.29 41.64 15.42
N PHE A 11 3.32 40.36 15.06
CA PHE A 11 2.74 39.92 13.80
C PHE A 11 1.21 40.06 13.85
N ASP A 12 0.64 40.66 12.81
CA ASP A 12 -0.79 40.72 12.60
C ASP A 12 -1.13 39.97 11.31
N GLY A 13 -1.93 38.92 11.46
CA GLY A 13 -2.35 38.04 10.37
C GLY A 13 -3.54 38.63 9.63
N PHE A 14 -3.43 38.79 8.32
CA PHE A 14 -4.48 39.37 7.49
C PHE A 14 -5.46 38.28 7.00
N GLY A 15 -6.76 38.49 7.19
CA GLY A 15 -7.83 37.57 6.78
C GLY A 15 -8.50 36.83 7.95
N VAL A 16 -9.45 35.94 7.61
CA VAL A 16 -10.29 35.24 8.61
C VAL A 16 -9.50 34.15 9.37
N ARG A 17 -8.44 33.60 8.75
CA ARG A 17 -7.58 32.58 9.37
C ARG A 17 -6.36 33.25 10.00
N GLN A 18 -6.21 33.10 11.32
CA GLN A 18 -5.01 33.54 12.02
C GLN A 18 -3.91 32.49 11.90
N GLY A 19 -2.73 32.91 11.44
CA GLY A 19 -1.55 32.04 11.37
C GLY A 19 -0.89 31.83 12.73
N PRO A 20 0.02 30.84 12.87
CA PRO A 20 0.62 30.45 14.15
C PRO A 20 1.48 31.54 14.81
N LEU A 21 1.90 32.55 14.05
CA LEU A 21 2.65 33.71 14.56
C LEU A 21 1.76 34.92 14.89
N HIS A 22 0.46 34.90 14.57
CA HIS A 22 -0.45 36.01 14.83
C HIS A 22 -0.44 36.37 16.33
N GLY A 23 -0.24 37.66 16.63
CA GLY A 23 -0.20 38.17 17.99
C GLY A 23 1.13 37.94 18.74
N LEU A 24 2.10 37.23 18.14
CA LEU A 24 3.43 37.03 18.71
C LEU A 24 4.37 38.20 18.37
N PRO A 25 5.35 38.54 19.24
CA PRO A 25 6.35 39.58 18.97
C PRO A 25 7.17 39.26 17.71
N ILE A 26 7.59 40.29 16.96
CA ILE A 26 8.51 40.12 15.81
C ILE A 26 9.87 39.53 16.20
N SER A 27 10.23 39.61 17.48
CA SER A 27 11.43 38.99 18.05
C SER A 27 11.27 37.52 18.39
N THR A 28 10.12 36.89 18.08
CA THR A 28 9.88 35.46 18.34
C THR A 28 10.89 34.64 17.54
N PRO A 29 11.78 33.88 18.21
CA PRO A 29 12.78 33.08 17.51
C PRO A 29 12.08 31.96 16.74
N TYR A 30 12.69 31.55 15.62
CA TYR A 30 12.25 30.33 14.92
C TYR A 30 12.33 29.15 15.89
N MET A 31 11.28 28.33 15.92
CA MET A 31 11.29 27.12 16.72
C MET A 31 12.40 26.18 16.24
N THR A 32 13.13 25.59 17.18
CA THR A 32 14.04 24.48 16.89
C THR A 32 13.25 23.29 16.35
N LYS A 33 13.88 22.42 15.55
CA LYS A 33 13.22 21.23 15.00
C LYS A 33 12.57 20.44 16.12
N ASP A 34 11.24 20.35 16.10
CA ASP A 34 10.50 19.54 17.04
C ASP A 34 10.73 18.04 16.76
N TYR A 35 10.35 17.19 17.73
CA TYR A 35 10.48 15.74 17.61
C TYR A 35 9.79 15.18 16.34
N LEU A 36 8.65 15.75 15.96
CA LEU A 36 7.88 15.32 14.79
C LEU A 36 8.54 15.75 13.48
N GLN A 37 9.22 16.88 13.43
CA GLN A 37 10.00 17.32 12.27
C GLN A 37 11.18 16.38 12.00
N LEU A 38 11.81 15.84 13.05
CA LEU A 38 12.83 14.80 12.86
C LEU A 38 12.23 13.53 12.23
N LYS A 39 11.05 13.12 12.70
CA LYS A 39 10.32 11.97 12.16
C LYS A 39 9.87 12.20 10.71
N ARG A 40 9.35 13.38 10.39
CA ARG A 40 9.03 13.81 9.02
C ARG A 40 10.26 13.79 8.11
N PHE A 41 11.37 14.31 8.58
CA PHE A 41 12.63 14.28 7.84
C PHE A 41 13.10 12.85 7.55
N GLN A 42 12.96 11.93 8.52
CA GLN A 42 13.28 10.51 8.31
C GLN A 42 12.35 9.85 7.28
N ALA A 43 11.05 10.13 7.32
CA ALA A 43 10.09 9.62 6.34
C ALA A 43 10.39 10.17 4.93
N GLN A 44 10.63 11.47 4.80
CA GLN A 44 10.99 12.13 3.52
C GLN A 44 12.29 11.57 2.94
N THR A 45 13.29 11.31 3.78
CA THR A 45 14.56 10.67 3.35
C THR A 45 14.33 9.25 2.81
N ASN A 46 13.29 8.55 3.30
CA ASN A 46 12.85 7.27 2.76
C ASN A 46 11.89 7.42 1.56
N GLY A 47 11.62 8.63 1.10
CA GLY A 47 10.75 8.91 -0.05
C GLY A 47 9.26 8.68 0.22
N THR A 48 8.79 8.92 1.45
CA THR A 48 7.39 8.75 1.85
C THR A 48 6.92 9.82 2.82
N THR A 49 5.61 9.92 3.01
CA THR A 49 4.96 10.77 3.99
C THR A 49 5.07 10.20 5.40
N TYR A 50 5.23 11.06 6.40
CA TYR A 50 5.18 10.64 7.79
C TYR A 50 3.79 10.17 8.17
N VAL A 51 3.71 9.07 8.93
CA VAL A 51 2.46 8.34 9.18
C VAL A 51 1.31 9.22 9.71
N TYR A 52 1.58 10.19 10.61
CA TYR A 52 0.54 11.08 11.15
C TYR A 52 0.15 12.25 10.24
N ASP A 53 0.83 12.44 9.10
CA ASP A 53 0.43 13.43 8.10
C ASP A 53 -0.56 12.83 7.08
N PHE A 54 -0.75 11.50 7.05
CA PHE A 54 -1.74 10.86 6.17
C PHE A 54 -3.19 11.32 6.40
N PRO A 55 -3.71 11.45 7.64
CA PRO A 55 -5.06 11.97 7.85
C PRO A 55 -5.29 13.35 7.19
N GLU A 56 -4.28 14.21 7.21
CA GLU A 56 -4.32 15.51 6.56
C GLU A 56 -4.30 15.39 5.02
N MET A 57 -3.54 14.44 4.46
CA MET A 57 -3.60 14.13 3.02
C MET A 57 -4.97 13.59 2.59
N PHE A 58 -5.61 12.75 3.40
CA PHE A 58 -6.99 12.31 3.16
C PHE A 58 -7.96 13.49 3.14
N ARG A 59 -7.79 14.45 4.04
CA ARG A 59 -8.59 15.68 4.08
C ARG A 59 -8.45 16.50 2.80
N GLN A 60 -7.20 16.72 2.34
CA GLN A 60 -6.92 17.48 1.11
C GLN A 60 -7.43 16.77 -0.16
N ALA A 61 -7.22 15.45 -0.25
CA ALA A 61 -7.76 14.67 -1.36
C ALA A 61 -9.30 14.66 -1.38
N LEU A 62 -9.93 14.67 -0.20
CA LEU A 62 -11.38 14.77 -0.08
C LEU A 62 -11.92 16.17 -0.44
N GLU A 63 -11.22 17.24 -0.08
CA GLU A 63 -11.52 18.60 -0.55
C GLU A 63 -11.55 18.64 -2.08
N ARG A 64 -10.51 18.11 -2.72
CA ARG A 64 -10.44 18.02 -4.18
C ARG A 64 -11.59 17.22 -4.80
N ILE A 65 -11.97 16.08 -4.21
CA ILE A 65 -13.12 15.29 -4.71
C ILE A 65 -14.42 16.10 -4.65
N TRP A 66 -14.62 16.89 -3.59
CA TRP A 66 -15.76 17.78 -3.51
C TRP A 66 -15.70 18.91 -4.56
N GLU A 67 -14.53 19.51 -4.77
CA GLU A 67 -14.33 20.53 -5.82
C GLU A 67 -14.66 19.98 -7.22
N GLU A 68 -14.17 18.77 -7.53
CA GLU A 68 -14.47 18.05 -8.78
C GLU A 68 -15.98 17.75 -8.91
N HIS A 69 -16.65 17.44 -7.79
CA HIS A 69 -18.07 17.12 -7.76
C HIS A 69 -18.98 18.32 -8.02
N ILE A 70 -18.69 19.46 -7.37
CA ILE A 70 -19.53 20.67 -7.44
C ILE A 70 -19.32 21.46 -8.73
N GLN A 71 -18.20 21.26 -9.44
CA GLN A 71 -17.84 22.03 -10.64
C GLN A 71 -18.95 22.10 -11.69
N ASN A 72 -19.76 21.04 -11.80
CA ASN A 72 -20.86 20.91 -12.75
C ASN A 72 -22.23 20.76 -12.07
N ARG A 73 -22.36 21.18 -10.80
CA ARG A 73 -23.60 21.03 -10.01
C ARG A 73 -23.93 22.32 -9.28
N GLU A 74 -25.08 22.92 -9.60
CA GLU A 74 -25.55 24.11 -8.91
C GLU A 74 -26.20 23.76 -7.56
N GLY A 75 -25.88 24.55 -6.52
CA GLY A 75 -26.55 24.46 -5.21
C GLY A 75 -25.94 23.49 -4.20
N GLU A 76 -24.91 22.72 -4.58
CA GLU A 76 -24.13 21.90 -3.65
C GLU A 76 -22.92 22.67 -3.11
N CYS A 77 -22.55 22.43 -1.86
CA CYS A 77 -21.39 23.06 -1.23
C CYS A 77 -20.53 22.04 -0.48
N ILE A 78 -19.23 22.32 -0.41
CA ILE A 78 -18.29 21.52 0.39
C ILE A 78 -18.74 21.59 1.87
N PRO A 79 -18.90 20.44 2.56
CA PRO A 79 -19.21 20.44 3.98
C PRO A 79 -18.14 21.18 4.80
N ASN A 80 -18.57 21.97 5.79
CA ASN A 80 -17.63 22.64 6.73
C ASN A 80 -16.74 21.65 7.49
N HIS A 81 -17.20 20.41 7.63
CA HIS A 81 -16.50 19.34 8.31
C HIS A 81 -16.44 18.11 7.40
N LEU A 82 -15.23 17.77 6.94
CA LEU A 82 -15.03 16.73 5.93
C LEU A 82 -14.72 15.35 6.51
N MET A 83 -14.12 15.29 7.69
CA MET A 83 -13.75 14.00 8.28
C MET A 83 -13.59 14.03 9.79
N ASN A 84 -13.97 12.93 10.44
CA ASN A 84 -13.58 12.62 11.81
C ASN A 84 -12.47 11.57 11.78
N VAL A 85 -11.49 11.71 12.69
CA VAL A 85 -10.38 10.78 12.83
C VAL A 85 -10.25 10.38 14.30
N VAL A 86 -10.18 9.08 14.54
CA VAL A 86 -9.92 8.51 15.86
C VAL A 86 -8.82 7.47 15.72
N GLU A 87 -7.75 7.60 16.51
CA GLU A 87 -6.66 6.65 16.50
C GLU A 87 -7.07 5.36 17.23
N LEU A 88 -6.62 4.22 16.70
CA LEU A 88 -6.83 2.90 17.26
C LEU A 88 -5.52 2.40 17.84
N VAL A 89 -5.52 2.12 19.13
CA VAL A 89 -4.32 1.76 19.89
C VAL A 89 -4.52 0.44 20.64
N LEU A 90 -3.43 -0.21 21.02
CA LEU A 90 -3.46 -1.38 21.90
C LEU A 90 -3.34 -0.95 23.36
N ASP A 91 -4.20 -1.46 24.23
CA ASP A 91 -4.03 -1.37 25.68
C ASP A 91 -2.93 -2.33 26.19
N ALA A 92 -2.71 -2.36 27.50
CA ALA A 92 -1.70 -3.22 28.13
C ALA A 92 -1.99 -4.73 27.99
N GLN A 93 -3.21 -5.11 27.60
CA GLN A 93 -3.67 -6.47 27.38
C GLN A 93 -3.87 -6.79 25.89
N ASP A 94 -3.35 -5.95 24.99
CA ASP A 94 -3.47 -6.09 23.53
C ASP A 94 -4.92 -6.02 23.00
N ASN A 95 -5.82 -5.34 23.72
CA ASN A 95 -7.14 -5.00 23.21
C ASN A 95 -7.09 -3.68 22.45
N LEU A 96 -7.88 -3.61 21.37
CA LEU A 96 -8.00 -2.40 20.58
C LEU A 96 -8.94 -1.40 21.26
N MET A 97 -8.49 -0.16 21.43
CA MET A 97 -9.28 0.94 21.95
C MET A 97 -9.13 2.19 21.09
N GLU A 98 -10.17 3.03 21.10
CA GLU A 98 -10.17 4.35 20.48
C GLU A 98 -9.51 5.35 21.45
N GLU A 99 -8.49 6.08 20.99
CA GLU A 99 -7.79 7.07 21.80
C GLU A 99 -7.59 8.39 21.04
N LYS A 100 -7.63 9.50 21.78
CA LYS A 100 -7.24 10.83 21.29
C LYS A 100 -5.92 11.20 21.97
N ARG A 101 -4.81 10.92 21.30
CA ARG A 101 -3.46 11.21 21.79
C ARG A 101 -2.70 12.11 20.80
N PHE A 102 -1.54 12.63 21.22
CA PHE A 102 -0.78 13.51 20.34
C PHE A 102 -0.09 12.69 19.23
N PRO A 103 0.05 13.26 18.00
CA PRO A 103 0.80 12.63 16.94
C PRO A 103 2.22 12.24 17.38
N GLY A 104 2.67 11.07 16.96
CA GLY A 104 4.02 10.55 17.25
C GLY A 104 4.19 9.89 18.62
N GLU A 105 3.12 9.71 19.39
CA GLU A 105 3.14 8.99 20.68
C GLU A 105 3.03 7.45 20.52
N ASN A 106 3.04 6.93 19.30
CA ASN A 106 3.08 5.48 19.06
C ASN A 106 4.37 4.87 19.61
N ASN A 107 4.20 3.79 20.37
CA ASN A 107 5.28 2.99 20.95
C ASN A 107 5.62 1.74 20.11
N ILE A 108 4.94 1.55 18.97
CA ILE A 108 5.14 0.46 18.00
C ILE A 108 5.18 1.01 16.57
N GLY A 109 5.75 0.25 15.64
CA GLY A 109 5.93 0.63 14.24
C GLY A 109 4.70 0.50 13.34
N MET A 110 3.50 0.58 13.91
CA MET A 110 2.22 0.50 13.22
C MET A 110 1.26 1.50 13.85
N VAL A 111 0.48 2.19 13.03
CA VAL A 111 -0.58 3.11 13.46
C VAL A 111 -1.86 2.76 12.71
N ALA A 112 -3.01 2.91 13.36
CA ALA A 112 -4.30 2.68 12.74
C ALA A 112 -5.30 3.76 13.15
N TRP A 113 -6.25 4.03 12.26
CA TRP A 113 -7.34 4.97 12.51
C TRP A 113 -8.66 4.41 12.06
N ARG A 114 -9.71 4.78 12.78
CA ARG A 114 -11.05 4.84 12.24
C ARG A 114 -11.28 6.25 11.72
N MET A 115 -11.63 6.37 10.45
CA MET A 115 -11.99 7.64 9.84
C MET A 115 -13.43 7.60 9.35
N THR A 116 -14.19 8.65 9.66
CA THR A 116 -15.51 8.89 9.06
C THR A 116 -15.34 10.00 8.04
N LEU A 117 -15.51 9.69 6.76
CA LEU A 117 -15.34 10.62 5.64
C LEU A 117 -16.70 11.09 5.13
N HIS A 118 -16.90 12.40 4.99
CA HIS A 118 -18.07 12.98 4.35
C HIS A 118 -17.78 13.17 2.87
N THR A 119 -18.24 12.24 2.04
CA THR A 119 -18.00 12.20 0.59
C THR A 119 -19.24 12.62 -0.18
N PRO A 120 -19.13 13.01 -1.47
CA PRO A 120 -20.31 13.36 -2.26
C PRO A 120 -21.36 12.25 -2.32
N GLU A 121 -20.93 10.98 -2.39
CA GLU A 121 -21.84 9.84 -2.42
C GLU A 121 -22.37 9.40 -1.04
N TYR A 122 -21.75 9.86 0.04
CA TYR A 122 -22.25 9.71 1.41
C TYR A 122 -22.05 11.00 2.21
N PRO A 123 -22.86 12.06 1.99
CA PRO A 123 -22.70 13.33 2.69
C PRO A 123 -22.88 13.19 4.21
N GLY A 124 -23.67 12.20 4.65
CA GLY A 124 -23.85 11.85 6.06
C GLY A 124 -22.67 11.10 6.70
N GLY A 125 -21.65 10.75 5.92
CA GLY A 125 -20.44 10.07 6.39
C GLY A 125 -20.38 8.59 6.00
N ARG A 126 -19.17 8.13 5.66
CA ARG A 126 -18.80 6.72 5.50
C ARG A 126 -17.59 6.39 6.37
N ASP A 127 -17.62 5.25 7.03
CA ASP A 127 -16.50 4.80 7.87
C ASP A 127 -15.50 3.97 7.05
N ILE A 128 -14.22 4.13 7.37
CA ILE A 128 -13.12 3.29 6.90
C ILE A 128 -12.15 3.01 8.04
N ILE A 129 -11.43 1.89 7.94
CA ILE A 129 -10.27 1.62 8.81
C ILE A 129 -9.00 1.77 7.98
N ILE A 130 -8.08 2.61 8.47
CA ILE A 130 -6.75 2.80 7.90
C ILE A 130 -5.74 2.13 8.81
N ILE A 131 -4.80 1.39 8.21
CA ILE A 131 -3.65 0.80 8.91
C ILE A 131 -2.39 1.22 8.15
N CYS A 132 -1.37 1.70 8.85
CA CYS A 132 -0.16 2.24 8.24
C CYS A 132 1.08 1.84 9.04
N ASN A 133 2.12 1.36 8.35
CA ASN A 133 3.43 1.22 8.98
C ASN A 133 4.01 2.59 9.34
N ASP A 134 4.74 2.67 10.45
CA ASP A 134 5.61 3.80 10.74
C ASP A 134 7.05 3.45 10.35
N ILE A 135 7.47 3.88 9.15
CA ILE A 135 8.84 3.64 8.64
C ILE A 135 9.92 4.26 9.54
N THR A 136 9.57 5.23 10.37
CA THR A 136 10.49 5.93 11.27
C THR A 136 10.72 5.18 12.58
N TYR A 137 9.95 4.11 12.82
CA TYR A 137 10.08 3.23 13.97
C TYR A 137 10.63 1.89 13.49
N GLN A 138 11.87 1.58 13.85
CA GLN A 138 12.54 0.33 13.47
C GLN A 138 12.33 -0.03 11.99
N ILE A 139 12.55 0.95 11.11
CA ILE A 139 12.42 0.85 9.64
C ILE A 139 11.07 0.30 9.14
N GLY A 140 10.00 0.47 9.93
CA GLY A 140 8.67 -0.06 9.64
C GLY A 140 8.61 -1.59 9.66
N SER A 141 9.47 -2.24 10.44
CA SER A 141 9.48 -3.70 10.57
C SER A 141 8.26 -4.23 11.32
N PHE A 142 7.78 -5.40 10.92
CA PHE A 142 6.69 -6.11 11.56
C PHE A 142 7.20 -6.97 12.72
N GLY A 143 7.00 -6.49 13.95
CA GLY A 143 7.13 -7.29 15.17
C GLY A 143 5.77 -7.75 15.68
N PRO A 144 5.72 -8.47 16.83
CA PRO A 144 4.48 -9.08 17.32
C PRO A 144 3.39 -8.05 17.62
N LYS A 145 3.75 -6.91 18.22
CA LYS A 145 2.78 -5.85 18.56
C LYS A 145 2.26 -5.12 17.33
N GLU A 146 3.11 -4.88 16.33
CA GLU A 146 2.68 -4.32 15.04
C GLU A 146 1.67 -5.24 14.34
N ASP A 147 1.95 -6.54 14.33
CA ASP A 147 1.08 -7.55 13.75
C ASP A 147 -0.25 -7.69 14.52
N ILE A 148 -0.23 -7.58 15.85
CA ILE A 148 -1.43 -7.59 16.69
C ILE A 148 -2.29 -6.35 16.41
N LEU A 149 -1.71 -5.14 16.31
CA LEU A 149 -2.48 -3.94 15.98
C LEU A 149 -3.11 -4.08 14.58
N PHE A 150 -2.34 -4.53 13.59
CA PHE A 150 -2.84 -4.79 12.24
C PHE A 150 -4.02 -5.77 12.26
N LEU A 151 -3.85 -6.91 12.95
CA LEU A 151 -4.89 -7.93 13.10
C LEU A 151 -6.17 -7.33 13.67
N LYS A 152 -6.07 -6.67 14.84
CA LYS A 152 -7.24 -6.17 15.57
C LYS A 152 -7.96 -5.07 14.79
N ALA A 153 -7.22 -4.17 14.14
CA ALA A 153 -7.82 -3.15 13.28
C ALA A 153 -8.51 -3.77 12.04
N SER A 154 -7.91 -4.79 11.40
CA SER A 154 -8.55 -5.51 10.30
C SER A 154 -9.82 -6.27 10.75
N GLN A 155 -9.77 -6.90 11.92
CA GLN A 155 -10.94 -7.55 12.53
C GLN A 155 -12.05 -6.56 12.86
N LEU A 156 -11.71 -5.36 13.36
CA LEU A 156 -12.68 -4.28 13.56
C LEU A 156 -13.32 -3.87 12.23
N ALA A 157 -12.54 -3.67 11.17
CA ALA A 157 -13.06 -3.34 9.84
C ALA A 157 -14.07 -4.40 9.35
N ARG A 158 -13.73 -5.69 9.48
CA ARG A 158 -14.64 -6.81 9.16
C ARG A 158 -15.88 -6.86 10.03
N LYS A 159 -15.75 -6.59 11.33
CA LYS A 159 -16.87 -6.58 12.27
C LYS A 159 -17.86 -5.48 11.91
N LEU A 160 -17.35 -4.29 11.58
CA LEU A 160 -18.14 -3.14 11.12
C LEU A 160 -18.58 -3.26 9.65
N LYS A 161 -18.02 -4.22 8.90
CA LYS A 161 -18.24 -4.43 7.47
C LYS A 161 -17.84 -3.24 6.59
N VAL A 162 -16.93 -2.40 7.08
CA VAL A 162 -16.44 -1.20 6.39
C VAL A 162 -15.15 -1.50 5.59
N PRO A 163 -14.82 -0.69 4.57
CA PRO A 163 -13.57 -0.83 3.84
C PRO A 163 -12.33 -0.70 4.74
N ARG A 164 -11.29 -1.48 4.41
CA ARG A 164 -9.96 -1.40 5.04
C ARG A 164 -8.93 -0.91 4.02
N ILE A 165 -8.21 0.15 4.36
CA ILE A 165 -7.11 0.70 3.58
C ILE A 165 -5.79 0.43 4.31
N TYR A 166 -4.82 -0.15 3.62
CA TYR A 166 -3.48 -0.39 4.16
C TYR A 166 -2.44 0.45 3.43
N LEU A 167 -1.73 1.31 4.16
CA LEU A 167 -0.64 2.13 3.62
C LEU A 167 0.70 1.47 3.97
N SER A 168 1.38 0.95 2.95
CA SER A 168 2.56 0.11 3.09
C SER A 168 3.86 0.91 2.94
N ALA A 169 4.62 0.97 4.05
CA ALA A 169 5.98 1.48 4.11
C ALA A 169 6.79 0.67 5.14
N ASN A 170 7.34 -0.48 4.75
CA ASN A 170 7.90 -1.46 5.70
C ASN A 170 9.17 -2.14 5.21
N SER A 171 9.84 -2.85 6.10
CA SER A 171 11.00 -3.70 5.80
C SER A 171 10.72 -5.20 5.96
N GLY A 172 9.45 -5.61 6.00
CA GLY A 172 9.05 -6.99 6.29
C GLY A 172 9.19 -7.36 7.77
N ALA A 173 9.22 -8.65 8.05
CA ALA A 173 9.29 -9.16 9.42
C ALA A 173 10.55 -8.64 10.13
N ARG A 174 10.42 -8.28 11.41
CA ARG A 174 11.54 -7.85 12.24
C ARG A 174 12.55 -9.00 12.36
N ILE A 175 13.82 -8.65 12.32
CA ILE A 175 14.93 -9.57 12.48
C ILE A 175 15.82 -9.01 13.58
N GLY A 176 16.17 -9.85 14.54
CA GLY A 176 17.05 -9.47 15.63
C GLY A 176 18.02 -10.60 16.00
N LEU A 177 19.01 -10.25 16.82
CA LEU A 177 19.91 -11.19 17.48
C LEU A 177 19.89 -10.87 18.98
N ALA A 178 20.12 -11.87 19.83
CA ALA A 178 20.23 -11.68 21.28
C ALA A 178 21.44 -10.79 21.63
N ALA A 179 21.19 -9.49 21.74
CA ALA A 179 22.23 -8.47 21.92
C ALA A 179 23.01 -8.65 23.23
N GLU A 180 22.35 -9.16 24.27
CA GLU A 180 22.93 -9.50 25.56
C GLU A 180 23.98 -10.60 25.48
N LEU A 181 23.91 -11.49 24.48
CA LEU A 181 24.89 -12.56 24.27
C LEU A 181 26.04 -12.15 23.34
N LYS A 182 25.81 -11.16 22.47
CA LYS A 182 26.73 -10.77 21.38
C LYS A 182 28.16 -10.45 21.86
N TYR A 183 28.30 -9.94 23.08
CA TYR A 183 29.59 -9.56 23.66
C TYR A 183 30.08 -10.52 24.75
N LEU A 184 29.31 -11.56 25.06
CA LEU A 184 29.62 -12.52 26.12
C LEU A 184 30.11 -13.86 25.59
N PHE A 185 29.65 -14.31 24.42
CA PHE A 185 30.05 -15.60 23.87
C PHE A 185 31.55 -15.66 23.57
N LYS A 186 32.12 -16.84 23.78
CA LYS A 186 33.50 -17.22 23.46
C LYS A 186 33.47 -18.28 22.36
N ILE A 187 34.58 -18.38 21.64
CA ILE A 187 34.75 -19.36 20.55
C ILE A 187 35.75 -20.40 21.03
N ALA A 188 35.39 -21.68 20.95
CA ALA A 188 36.31 -22.79 21.13
C ALA A 188 36.95 -23.10 19.77
N TRP A 189 38.12 -22.53 19.50
CA TRP A 189 38.87 -22.74 18.26
C TRP A 189 39.40 -24.17 18.16
N GLU A 190 39.56 -24.67 16.92
CA GLU A 190 40.33 -25.91 16.70
C GLU A 190 41.80 -25.73 17.11
N ASP A 191 42.34 -24.54 16.84
CA ASP A 191 43.68 -24.10 17.21
C ASP A 191 43.62 -22.61 17.54
N SER A 192 43.89 -22.24 18.81
CA SER A 192 43.80 -20.84 19.26
C SER A 192 44.83 -19.93 18.60
N GLU A 193 45.97 -20.48 18.16
CA GLU A 193 47.02 -19.75 17.47
C GLU A 193 46.74 -19.63 15.97
N ASN A 194 45.83 -20.43 15.42
CA ASN A 194 45.45 -20.42 14.01
C ASN A 194 43.92 -20.54 13.80
N PRO A 195 43.17 -19.44 14.03
CA PRO A 195 41.70 -19.42 13.91
C PRO A 195 41.15 -19.81 12.53
N ASP A 196 41.94 -19.69 11.46
CA ASP A 196 41.52 -20.06 10.10
C ASP A 196 41.26 -21.57 9.94
N LYS A 197 41.76 -22.39 10.87
CA LYS A 197 41.42 -23.81 10.94
C LYS A 197 39.96 -24.08 11.33
N GLY A 198 39.24 -23.05 11.79
CA GLY A 198 37.84 -23.13 12.20
C GLY A 198 37.66 -23.28 13.71
N PHE A 199 36.41 -23.51 14.11
CA PHE A 199 36.00 -23.60 15.51
C PHE A 199 35.10 -24.81 15.75
N LYS A 200 35.13 -25.33 16.97
CA LYS A 200 34.34 -26.48 17.42
C LYS A 200 32.93 -26.07 17.85
N TYR A 201 32.83 -25.04 18.69
CA TYR A 201 31.57 -24.56 19.26
C TYR A 201 31.72 -23.15 19.86
N ILE A 202 30.58 -22.56 20.26
CA ILE A 202 30.53 -21.32 21.04
C ILE A 202 30.04 -21.59 22.47
N TYR A 203 30.55 -20.84 23.44
CA TYR A 203 30.27 -21.07 24.85
C TYR A 203 30.27 -19.79 25.68
N LEU A 204 29.79 -19.89 26.92
CA LEU A 204 29.94 -18.86 27.95
C LEU A 204 30.87 -19.37 29.05
N THR A 205 31.70 -18.48 29.59
CA THR A 205 32.43 -18.76 30.83
C THR A 205 31.43 -18.87 32.00
N PRO A 206 31.78 -19.50 33.13
CA PRO A 206 30.88 -19.54 34.29
C PRO A 206 30.45 -18.17 34.78
N ASP A 207 31.33 -17.15 34.67
CA ASP A 207 31.01 -15.79 35.09
C ASP A 207 30.13 -15.05 34.08
N ASP A 208 30.30 -15.30 32.78
CA ASP A 208 29.42 -14.73 31.75
C ASP A 208 28.05 -15.41 31.76
N TYR A 209 27.99 -16.72 32.01
CA TYR A 209 26.72 -17.44 32.15
C TYR A 209 25.89 -16.91 33.32
N LYS A 210 26.51 -16.63 34.49
CA LYS A 210 25.81 -16.03 35.64
C LYS A 210 25.10 -14.72 35.31
N LYS A 211 25.62 -13.92 34.35
CA LYS A 211 25.01 -12.63 33.96
C LYS A 211 23.70 -12.80 33.19
N VAL A 212 23.50 -13.94 32.52
CA VAL A 212 22.35 -14.19 31.66
C VAL A 212 21.48 -15.37 32.10
N ALA A 213 21.92 -16.15 33.08
CA ALA A 213 21.22 -17.34 33.57
C ALA A 213 19.80 -17.04 34.08
N ALA A 214 19.56 -15.85 34.64
CA ALA A 214 18.25 -15.42 35.13
C ALA A 214 17.31 -14.88 34.04
N LEU A 215 17.81 -14.67 32.81
CA LEU A 215 17.06 -14.05 31.71
C LEU A 215 16.37 -15.05 30.80
N ASP A 216 16.63 -16.35 30.96
CA ASP A 216 16.20 -17.43 30.06
C ASP A 216 16.61 -17.20 28.58
N SER A 217 17.66 -16.40 28.36
CA SER A 217 18.15 -16.02 27.03
C SER A 217 18.82 -17.16 26.26
N VAL A 218 19.31 -18.19 26.96
CA VAL A 218 20.22 -19.18 26.39
C VAL A 218 20.07 -20.53 27.09
N GLN A 219 20.05 -21.60 26.30
CA GLN A 219 20.16 -22.97 26.80
C GLN A 219 21.56 -23.49 26.57
N THR A 220 22.18 -23.97 27.63
CA THR A 220 23.59 -24.36 27.65
C THR A 220 23.78 -25.74 28.26
N GLU A 221 24.85 -26.42 27.86
CA GLU A 221 25.35 -27.65 28.47
C GLU A 221 26.69 -27.36 29.16
N LEU A 222 26.80 -27.68 30.45
CA LEU A 222 28.07 -27.54 31.17
C LEU A 222 29.00 -28.69 30.76
N ILE A 223 30.15 -28.33 30.22
CA ILE A 223 31.21 -29.26 29.82
C ILE A 223 32.54 -28.83 30.45
N ASP A 224 33.48 -29.77 30.53
CA ASP A 224 34.86 -29.51 30.92
C ASP A 224 35.75 -29.77 29.70
N GLU A 225 36.52 -28.77 29.28
CA GLU A 225 37.55 -28.94 28.26
C GLU A 225 38.88 -28.45 28.81
N ALA A 226 39.86 -29.35 28.92
CA ALA A 226 41.19 -29.09 29.47
C ALA A 226 41.20 -28.51 30.90
N GLY A 227 40.22 -28.88 31.74
CA GLY A 227 40.09 -28.40 33.11
C GLY A 227 39.43 -27.02 33.24
N GLU A 228 38.93 -26.46 32.13
CA GLU A 228 38.14 -25.25 32.13
C GLU A 228 36.64 -25.59 32.00
N PRO A 229 35.80 -25.25 33.01
CA PRO A 229 34.36 -25.42 32.90
C PRO A 229 33.77 -24.41 31.92
N ARG A 230 33.02 -24.89 30.93
CA ARG A 230 32.41 -24.09 29.86
C ARG A 230 30.92 -24.39 29.73
N TYR A 231 30.11 -23.36 29.60
CA TYR A 231 28.69 -23.49 29.28
C TYR A 231 28.52 -23.42 27.77
N MET A 232 28.61 -24.58 27.10
CA MET A 232 28.46 -24.68 25.65
C MET A 232 27.03 -24.29 25.26
N ILE A 233 26.88 -23.35 24.33
CA ILE A 233 25.57 -22.86 23.89
C ILE A 233 24.94 -23.87 22.94
N LYS A 234 23.73 -24.34 23.27
CA LYS A 234 22.91 -25.21 22.40
C LYS A 234 21.85 -24.41 21.66
N HIS A 235 21.16 -23.53 22.37
CA HIS A 235 20.08 -22.72 21.81
C HIS A 235 20.20 -21.28 22.32
N ILE A 236 19.97 -20.32 21.43
CA ILE A 236 19.83 -18.90 21.77
C ILE A 236 18.36 -18.57 21.62
N ILE A 237 17.74 -18.15 22.72
CA ILE A 237 16.33 -17.74 22.78
C ILE A 237 16.26 -16.21 22.68
N GLY A 238 17.10 -15.53 23.47
CA GLY A 238 17.07 -14.07 23.62
C GLY A 238 16.04 -13.60 24.64
N LYS A 239 16.38 -12.56 25.41
CA LYS A 239 15.46 -11.96 26.40
C LYS A 239 14.37 -11.09 25.77
N GLU A 240 14.61 -10.61 24.54
CA GLU A 240 13.72 -9.71 23.83
C GLU A 240 12.77 -10.52 22.94
N GLU A 241 11.51 -10.10 22.87
CA GLU A 241 10.54 -10.68 21.94
C GLU A 241 10.70 -10.07 20.54
N GLY A 242 10.45 -10.85 19.51
CA GLY A 242 10.39 -10.37 18.14
C GLY A 242 11.75 -10.34 17.44
N LEU A 243 12.59 -11.33 17.72
CA LEU A 243 13.87 -11.57 17.08
C LEU A 243 13.76 -12.50 15.87
N GLY A 244 12.81 -13.45 15.86
CA GLY A 244 12.80 -14.53 14.88
C GLY A 244 11.43 -15.15 14.56
N VAL A 245 11.26 -16.43 14.86
CA VAL A 245 10.15 -17.28 14.36
C VAL A 245 8.78 -16.86 14.87
N GLU A 246 8.72 -16.21 16.03
CA GLU A 246 7.54 -15.56 16.56
C GLU A 246 7.02 -14.46 15.62
N ASN A 247 7.89 -13.70 14.96
CA ASN A 247 7.48 -12.72 13.94
C ASN A 247 6.90 -13.42 12.72
N LEU A 248 7.46 -14.57 12.31
CA LEU A 248 6.93 -15.34 11.18
C LEU A 248 5.54 -15.90 11.48
N ARG A 249 5.31 -16.37 12.72
CA ARG A 249 3.99 -16.81 13.18
C ARG A 249 2.97 -15.67 13.08
N HIS A 250 3.33 -14.47 13.55
CA HIS A 250 2.44 -13.31 13.51
C HIS A 250 2.24 -12.77 12.08
N SER A 251 3.26 -12.83 11.23
CA SER A 251 3.14 -12.55 9.80
C SER A 251 2.12 -13.50 9.14
N GLY A 252 2.16 -14.80 9.46
CA GLY A 252 1.16 -15.78 9.01
C GLY A 252 -0.26 -15.46 9.49
N MET A 253 -0.39 -14.97 10.73
CA MET A 253 -1.66 -14.54 11.31
C MET A 253 -2.29 -13.38 10.53
N ILE A 254 -1.54 -12.32 10.24
CA ILE A 254 -2.06 -11.16 9.49
C ILE A 254 -2.26 -11.45 7.99
N ALA A 255 -1.50 -12.39 7.42
CA ALA A 255 -1.76 -12.92 6.08
C ALA A 255 -3.10 -13.66 6.03
N GLY A 256 -3.36 -14.55 6.99
CA GLY A 256 -4.63 -15.28 7.12
C GLY A 256 -5.81 -14.33 7.28
N GLU A 257 -5.69 -13.37 8.19
CA GLU A 257 -6.69 -12.32 8.41
C GLU A 257 -6.94 -11.51 7.13
N THR A 258 -5.90 -11.10 6.40
CA THR A 258 -6.07 -10.32 5.16
C THR A 258 -6.74 -11.12 4.05
N SER A 259 -6.40 -12.40 3.91
CA SER A 259 -7.09 -13.32 3.00
C SER A 259 -8.59 -13.40 3.32
N GLN A 260 -8.95 -13.45 4.60
CA GLN A 260 -10.34 -13.45 5.03
C GLN A 260 -11.00 -12.07 4.84
N ALA A 261 -10.30 -10.98 5.12
CA ALA A 261 -10.77 -9.62 4.93
C ALA A 261 -11.14 -9.32 3.48
N TYR A 262 -10.33 -9.78 2.50
CA TYR A 262 -10.63 -9.61 1.07
C TYR A 262 -11.98 -10.23 0.64
N LYS A 263 -12.36 -11.36 1.26
CA LYS A 263 -13.65 -12.01 1.01
C LYS A 263 -14.81 -11.28 1.70
N ASP A 264 -14.54 -10.70 2.87
CA ASP A 264 -15.57 -10.16 3.75
C ASP A 264 -15.84 -8.68 3.56
N ILE A 265 -14.86 -7.86 3.15
CA ILE A 265 -14.93 -6.40 3.05
C ILE A 265 -14.14 -5.90 1.84
N VAL A 266 -14.33 -4.62 1.47
CA VAL A 266 -13.48 -3.97 0.47
C VAL A 266 -12.09 -3.74 1.07
N THR A 267 -11.05 -4.17 0.35
CA THR A 267 -9.66 -3.99 0.74
C THR A 267 -8.91 -3.21 -0.33
N TYR A 268 -8.23 -2.14 0.09
CA TYR A 268 -7.31 -1.37 -0.73
C TYR A 268 -5.94 -1.31 -0.07
N SER A 269 -4.89 -1.22 -0.88
CA SER A 269 -3.53 -0.94 -0.39
C SER A 269 -2.87 0.16 -1.21
N MET A 270 -2.08 1.00 -0.55
CA MET A 270 -1.16 1.95 -1.19
C MET A 270 0.27 1.58 -0.85
N VAL A 271 1.16 1.51 -1.83
CA VAL A 271 2.60 1.28 -1.59
C VAL A 271 3.35 2.58 -1.85
N THR A 272 3.74 3.26 -0.77
CA THR A 272 4.34 4.61 -0.82
C THR A 272 5.88 4.61 -0.83
N CYS A 273 6.52 3.68 -0.10
CA CYS A 273 7.98 3.58 -0.03
C CYS A 273 8.46 2.24 -0.57
N ARG A 274 8.14 1.18 0.16
CA ARG A 274 8.50 -0.21 -0.16
C ARG A 274 7.62 -1.16 0.63
N ALA A 275 7.35 -2.32 0.04
CA ALA A 275 6.65 -3.43 0.66
C ALA A 275 7.54 -4.66 0.56
N ILE A 276 8.04 -5.17 1.70
CA ILE A 276 9.01 -6.26 1.75
C ILE A 276 8.42 -7.47 2.47
N GLY A 277 8.62 -8.67 1.91
CA GLY A 277 8.24 -9.94 2.54
C GLY A 277 6.74 -10.01 2.83
N ILE A 278 6.34 -10.05 4.11
CA ILE A 278 4.93 -10.02 4.50
C ILE A 278 4.21 -8.77 3.98
N GLY A 279 4.87 -7.61 3.90
CA GLY A 279 4.28 -6.41 3.31
C GLY A 279 3.85 -6.62 1.85
N ALA A 280 4.67 -7.31 1.06
CA ALA A 280 4.33 -7.67 -0.32
C ALA A 280 3.16 -8.68 -0.41
N TYR A 281 3.11 -9.65 0.51
CA TYR A 281 1.97 -10.56 0.59
C TYR A 281 0.69 -9.86 1.03
N LEU A 282 0.73 -8.94 1.99
CA LEU A 282 -0.46 -8.21 2.46
C LEU A 282 -1.10 -7.39 1.35
N VAL A 283 -0.29 -6.70 0.53
CA VAL A 283 -0.81 -5.93 -0.60
C VAL A 283 -1.44 -6.85 -1.65
N ARG A 284 -0.81 -8.00 -1.96
CA ARG A 284 -1.37 -8.99 -2.89
C ARG A 284 -2.63 -9.66 -2.35
N LEU A 285 -2.65 -10.03 -1.07
CA LEU A 285 -3.80 -10.66 -0.43
C LEU A 285 -4.99 -9.69 -0.32
N GLY A 286 -4.72 -8.40 -0.14
CA GLY A 286 -5.71 -7.32 -0.25
C GLY A 286 -6.16 -7.03 -1.69
N GLN A 287 -5.50 -7.63 -2.68
CA GLN A 287 -5.70 -7.54 -4.12
C GLN A 287 -5.48 -6.16 -4.74
N ARG A 288 -6.23 -5.15 -4.31
CA ARG A 288 -6.38 -3.89 -5.03
C ARG A 288 -5.31 -2.90 -4.59
N VAL A 289 -4.33 -2.65 -5.45
CA VAL A 289 -3.10 -1.93 -5.09
C VAL A 289 -2.91 -0.68 -5.94
N VAL A 290 -2.67 0.45 -5.27
CA VAL A 290 -2.07 1.64 -5.87
C VAL A 290 -0.59 1.65 -5.49
N GLN A 291 0.30 1.72 -6.48
CA GLN A 291 1.75 1.80 -6.23
C GLN A 291 2.27 3.18 -6.60
N ILE A 292 3.00 3.82 -5.68
CA ILE A 292 3.69 5.06 -5.98
C ILE A 292 4.87 4.77 -6.92
N GLU A 293 5.11 5.62 -7.92
CA GLU A 293 6.13 5.42 -8.97
C GLU A 293 7.52 5.07 -8.43
N SER A 294 7.93 5.72 -7.35
CA SER A 294 9.23 5.51 -6.70
C SER A 294 9.28 4.23 -5.85
N ALA A 295 8.14 3.62 -5.55
CA ALA A 295 8.02 2.51 -4.62
C ALA A 295 8.22 1.15 -5.28
N HIS A 296 8.53 0.14 -4.46
CA HIS A 296 8.73 -1.23 -4.93
C HIS A 296 8.13 -2.28 -4.00
N ILE A 297 7.58 -3.35 -4.59
CA ILE A 297 6.97 -4.49 -3.91
C ILE A 297 7.88 -5.71 -4.13
N ILE A 298 8.57 -6.18 -3.10
CA ILE A 298 9.58 -7.24 -3.24
C ILE A 298 9.48 -8.26 -2.10
N LEU A 299 10.00 -9.46 -2.32
CA LEU A 299 10.23 -10.42 -1.24
C LEU A 299 11.63 -10.24 -0.65
N THR A 300 12.64 -10.16 -1.52
CA THR A 300 14.06 -10.09 -1.16
C THR A 300 14.72 -8.94 -1.91
N GLY A 301 15.57 -8.18 -1.22
CA GLY A 301 16.32 -7.08 -1.81
C GLY A 301 17.38 -7.53 -2.81
N TYR A 302 17.66 -6.69 -3.81
CA TYR A 302 18.57 -7.01 -4.91
C TYR A 302 20.00 -7.36 -4.44
N GLN A 303 20.50 -6.69 -3.40
CA GLN A 303 21.82 -6.96 -2.83
C GLN A 303 21.93 -8.36 -2.24
N ALA A 304 20.85 -8.84 -1.60
CA ALA A 304 20.81 -10.19 -1.04
C ALA A 304 20.78 -11.25 -2.16
N LEU A 305 20.06 -10.99 -3.26
CA LEU A 305 20.05 -11.86 -4.44
C LEU A 305 21.42 -11.90 -5.12
N ASN A 306 22.07 -10.75 -5.31
CA ASN A 306 23.42 -10.70 -5.89
C ASN A 306 24.44 -11.47 -5.03
N LYS A 307 24.36 -11.32 -3.70
CA LYS A 307 25.19 -12.09 -2.76
C LYS A 307 24.93 -13.59 -2.87
N LEU A 308 23.66 -14.00 -2.98
CA LEU A 308 23.28 -15.41 -3.17
C LEU A 308 23.81 -15.98 -4.49
N LEU A 309 23.75 -15.20 -5.57
CA LEU A 309 24.18 -15.60 -6.90
C LEU A 309 25.70 -15.47 -7.11
N GLY A 310 26.43 -14.87 -6.16
CA GLY A 310 27.87 -14.65 -6.24
C GLY A 310 28.30 -13.63 -7.30
N ARG A 311 27.37 -12.86 -7.87
CA ARG A 311 27.63 -11.85 -8.92
C ARG A 311 26.57 -10.75 -8.91
N GLU A 312 26.93 -9.59 -9.44
CA GLU A 312 26.02 -8.44 -9.57
C GLU A 312 25.07 -8.62 -10.75
N VAL A 313 23.90 -9.21 -10.50
CA VAL A 313 22.85 -9.44 -11.51
C VAL A 313 21.90 -8.24 -11.61
N TYR A 314 21.45 -7.75 -10.46
CA TYR A 314 20.47 -6.67 -10.36
C TYR A 314 21.12 -5.39 -9.84
N SER A 315 20.62 -4.24 -10.27
CA SER A 315 21.14 -2.92 -9.88
C SER A 315 20.23 -2.15 -8.91
N SER A 316 18.96 -2.54 -8.79
CA SER A 316 18.00 -1.87 -7.91
C SER A 316 16.85 -2.79 -7.51
N ASN A 317 16.17 -2.47 -6.41
CA ASN A 317 14.92 -3.15 -6.05
C ASN A 317 13.79 -2.87 -7.04
N SER A 318 13.82 -1.73 -7.73
CA SER A 318 12.81 -1.41 -8.75
C SER A 318 12.84 -2.40 -9.91
N GLN A 319 14.00 -2.97 -10.28
CA GLN A 319 14.06 -4.05 -11.28
C GLN A 319 13.32 -5.32 -10.86
N LEU A 320 13.12 -5.53 -9.55
CA LEU A 320 12.43 -6.70 -9.01
C LEU A 320 10.94 -6.43 -8.77
N GLY A 321 10.58 -5.19 -8.42
CA GLY A 321 9.24 -4.89 -7.92
C GLY A 321 8.74 -3.46 -8.11
N GLY A 322 9.40 -2.66 -8.94
CA GLY A 322 8.91 -1.35 -9.34
C GLY A 322 7.67 -1.44 -10.22
N VAL A 323 7.09 -0.30 -10.57
CA VAL A 323 5.86 -0.21 -11.37
C VAL A 323 5.98 -0.89 -12.73
N GLN A 324 7.17 -0.88 -13.33
CA GLN A 324 7.47 -1.56 -14.59
C GLN A 324 7.37 -3.10 -14.48
N ILE A 325 7.37 -3.65 -13.27
CA ILE A 325 7.12 -5.07 -13.02
C ILE A 325 5.66 -5.25 -12.57
N MET A 326 5.27 -4.55 -11.52
CA MET A 326 4.02 -4.84 -10.79
C MET A 326 2.76 -4.29 -11.48
N HIS A 327 2.84 -3.17 -12.19
CA HIS A 327 1.72 -2.69 -13.00
C HIS A 327 1.57 -3.55 -14.27
N ASN A 328 2.69 -3.98 -14.85
CA ASN A 328 2.74 -4.81 -16.06
C ASN A 328 2.37 -6.29 -15.83
N ASN A 329 2.36 -6.76 -14.59
CA ASN A 329 1.96 -8.13 -14.23
C ASN A 329 0.60 -8.20 -13.50
N GLY A 330 -0.05 -7.06 -13.28
CA GLY A 330 -1.37 -6.97 -12.66
C GLY A 330 -1.42 -7.06 -11.14
N VAL A 331 -0.27 -6.97 -10.44
CA VAL A 331 -0.24 -6.86 -8.97
C VAL A 331 -0.62 -5.45 -8.54
N SER A 332 -0.14 -4.43 -9.25
CA SER A 332 -0.53 -3.04 -9.05
C SER A 332 -1.66 -2.70 -10.03
N HIS A 333 -2.81 -2.32 -9.49
CA HIS A 333 -4.00 -1.96 -10.28
C HIS A 333 -3.91 -0.55 -10.85
N ASP A 334 -3.19 0.34 -10.18
CA ASP A 334 -2.92 1.69 -10.66
C ASP A 334 -1.59 2.22 -10.11
N VAL A 335 -1.08 3.29 -10.72
CA VAL A 335 0.17 3.94 -10.37
C VAL A 335 -0.08 5.42 -10.12
N ALA A 336 0.51 5.95 -9.06
CA ALA A 336 0.42 7.37 -8.73
C ALA A 336 1.82 7.99 -8.60
N PRO A 337 1.99 9.27 -8.99
CA PRO A 337 3.29 9.93 -8.93
C PRO A 337 3.74 10.24 -7.50
N ASN A 338 2.80 10.34 -6.54
CA ASN A 338 3.08 10.65 -5.14
C ASN A 338 1.92 10.19 -4.24
N ASP A 339 2.15 10.24 -2.92
CA ASP A 339 1.22 9.78 -1.89
C ASP A 339 -0.17 10.44 -1.95
N LEU A 340 -0.22 11.75 -2.24
CA LEU A 340 -1.48 12.50 -2.29
C LEU A 340 -2.34 12.03 -3.48
N GLU A 341 -1.73 11.87 -4.66
CA GLU A 341 -2.43 11.31 -5.82
C GLU A 341 -2.83 9.84 -5.60
N GLY A 342 -2.02 9.07 -4.87
CA GLY A 342 -2.38 7.70 -4.51
C GLY A 342 -3.62 7.62 -3.61
N ILE A 343 -3.72 8.50 -2.62
CA ILE A 343 -4.91 8.63 -1.76
C ILE A 343 -6.11 9.11 -2.57
N HIS A 344 -5.92 10.10 -3.45
CA HIS A 344 -6.96 10.58 -4.35
C HIS A 344 -7.53 9.44 -5.22
N THR A 345 -6.68 8.59 -5.80
CA THR A 345 -7.10 7.39 -6.53
C THR A 345 -7.90 6.43 -5.65
N ILE A 346 -7.47 6.17 -4.42
CA ILE A 346 -8.19 5.29 -3.48
C ILE A 346 -9.57 5.86 -3.12
N LEU A 347 -9.67 7.17 -2.88
CA LEU A 347 -10.95 7.83 -2.61
C LEU A 347 -11.87 7.81 -3.85
N ARG A 348 -11.32 7.97 -5.06
CA ARG A 348 -12.07 7.75 -6.31
C ARG A 348 -12.59 6.33 -6.42
N TRP A 349 -11.78 5.31 -6.10
CA TRP A 349 -12.25 3.91 -6.06
C TRP A 349 -13.35 3.71 -5.03
N LEU A 350 -13.20 4.28 -3.83
CA LEU A 350 -14.22 4.23 -2.79
C LEU A 350 -15.54 4.85 -3.25
N SER A 351 -15.52 5.88 -4.11
CA SER A 351 -16.75 6.52 -4.58
C SER A 351 -17.71 5.55 -5.29
N TYR A 352 -17.20 4.46 -5.88
CA TYR A 352 -18.02 3.44 -6.55
C TYR A 352 -18.59 2.40 -5.60
N VAL A 353 -17.98 2.18 -4.44
CA VAL A 353 -18.30 1.04 -3.56
C VAL A 353 -19.19 1.44 -2.38
N PRO A 354 -20.11 0.55 -1.94
CA PRO A 354 -20.91 0.76 -0.73
C PRO A 354 -20.08 1.17 0.49
N LYS A 355 -20.65 1.98 1.38
CA LYS A 355 -19.97 2.37 2.63
C LYS A 355 -19.69 1.18 3.56
N ASP A 356 -20.49 0.13 3.44
CA ASP A 356 -20.33 -1.15 4.12
C ASP A 356 -21.00 -2.27 3.29
N LYS A 357 -20.83 -3.53 3.68
CA LYS A 357 -21.36 -4.69 2.92
C LYS A 357 -22.88 -4.87 2.91
N ILE A 358 -23.61 -4.13 3.73
CA ILE A 358 -25.08 -4.25 3.85
C ILE A 358 -25.81 -3.07 3.23
N SER A 359 -25.09 -1.99 2.95
CA SER A 359 -25.60 -0.77 2.33
C SER A 359 -25.81 -0.95 0.82
N PRO A 360 -26.77 -0.21 0.24
CA PRO A 360 -26.96 -0.18 -1.21
C PRO A 360 -25.76 0.48 -1.92
N LEU A 361 -25.74 0.36 -3.25
CA LEU A 361 -24.77 1.04 -4.09
C LEU A 361 -24.84 2.57 -3.90
N PRO A 362 -23.70 3.27 -3.94
CA PRO A 362 -23.66 4.73 -3.88
C PRO A 362 -24.10 5.34 -5.21
N VAL A 363 -25.41 5.40 -5.47
CA VAL A 363 -25.98 6.06 -6.65
C VAL A 363 -25.86 7.57 -6.48
N LEU A 364 -25.25 8.24 -7.46
CA LEU A 364 -25.17 9.69 -7.52
C LEU A 364 -26.17 10.22 -8.56
N SER A 365 -26.68 11.43 -8.41
CA SER A 365 -27.35 12.13 -9.51
C SER A 365 -26.35 12.31 -10.66
N SER A 366 -26.66 11.84 -11.87
CA SER A 366 -25.78 12.07 -13.02
C SER A 366 -26.02 13.48 -13.58
N VAL A 367 -24.94 14.17 -13.95
CA VAL A 367 -25.01 15.39 -14.79
C VAL A 367 -25.09 15.05 -16.27
N ASP A 368 -24.83 13.78 -16.61
CA ASP A 368 -24.92 13.22 -17.95
C ASP A 368 -26.31 12.57 -18.13
N PRO A 369 -27.20 13.10 -19.02
CA PRO A 369 -28.57 12.62 -19.16
C PRO A 369 -28.67 11.18 -19.63
N VAL A 370 -29.52 10.37 -19.01
CA VAL A 370 -29.70 8.95 -19.37
C VAL A 370 -30.39 8.73 -20.72
N ASP A 371 -31.11 9.74 -21.22
CA ASP A 371 -31.85 9.72 -22.47
C ASP A 371 -31.05 10.28 -23.66
N ARG A 372 -29.79 10.67 -23.45
CA ARG A 372 -28.92 11.09 -24.56
C ARG A 372 -28.57 9.92 -25.47
N LEU A 373 -28.25 10.24 -26.72
CA LEU A 373 -27.65 9.28 -27.65
C LEU A 373 -26.16 9.06 -27.32
N ILE A 374 -25.63 7.95 -27.79
CA ILE A 374 -24.20 7.67 -27.80
C ILE A 374 -23.68 8.08 -29.17
N ASP A 375 -22.79 9.08 -29.22
CA ASP A 375 -22.27 9.59 -30.49
C ASP A 375 -21.22 8.65 -31.10
N PHE A 376 -20.34 8.10 -30.26
CA PHE A 376 -19.35 7.14 -30.74
C PHE A 376 -20.00 5.79 -31.08
N MET A 377 -20.04 5.46 -32.37
CA MET A 377 -20.50 4.15 -32.84
C MET A 377 -19.32 3.26 -33.26
N PRO A 378 -19.14 2.10 -32.62
CA PRO A 378 -18.19 1.08 -33.08
C PRO A 378 -18.43 0.70 -34.55
N THR A 379 -17.36 0.60 -35.32
CA THR A 379 -17.42 0.10 -36.72
C THR A 379 -16.80 -1.30 -36.81
N ARG A 380 -16.79 -1.88 -38.01
CA ARG A 380 -16.06 -3.14 -38.26
C ARG A 380 -14.54 -2.97 -38.21
N ALA A 381 -14.04 -1.73 -38.36
CA ALA A 381 -12.61 -1.45 -38.20
C ALA A 381 -12.22 -1.54 -36.72
N SER A 382 -10.93 -1.79 -36.47
CA SER A 382 -10.41 -1.78 -35.11
C SER A 382 -10.45 -0.37 -34.51
N TYR A 383 -10.73 -0.30 -33.21
CA TYR A 383 -10.88 0.91 -32.43
C TYR A 383 -10.47 0.67 -30.97
N ASP A 384 -10.21 1.76 -30.24
CA ASP A 384 -9.94 1.68 -28.79
C ASP A 384 -11.26 1.49 -28.01
N PRO A 385 -11.43 0.41 -27.24
CA PRO A 385 -12.66 0.18 -26.47
C PRO A 385 -12.96 1.31 -25.45
N ARG A 386 -11.96 2.11 -25.08
CA ARG A 386 -12.14 3.28 -24.21
C ARG A 386 -13.04 4.33 -24.84
N TRP A 387 -13.06 4.44 -26.17
CA TRP A 387 -13.97 5.36 -26.87
C TRP A 387 -15.43 4.95 -26.71
N LEU A 388 -15.72 3.64 -26.73
CA LEU A 388 -17.05 3.14 -26.40
C LEU A 388 -17.41 3.41 -24.94
N CYS A 389 -16.45 3.30 -24.02
CA CYS A 389 -16.72 3.49 -22.59
C CYS A 389 -16.89 4.96 -22.21
N ALA A 390 -15.92 5.81 -22.57
CA ALA A 390 -15.78 7.18 -22.07
C ALA A 390 -16.01 8.28 -23.12
N GLY A 391 -16.15 7.90 -24.40
CA GLY A 391 -16.15 8.85 -25.51
C GLY A 391 -14.75 9.22 -25.98
N ARG A 392 -14.67 10.16 -26.92
CA ARG A 392 -13.41 10.65 -27.50
C ARG A 392 -13.58 12.04 -28.12
N PRO A 393 -12.48 12.77 -28.38
CA PRO A 393 -12.53 13.94 -29.26
C PRO A 393 -13.06 13.56 -30.65
N SER A 394 -13.96 14.37 -31.22
CA SER A 394 -14.51 14.08 -32.55
C SER A 394 -13.43 14.21 -33.63
N PRO A 395 -13.33 13.25 -34.57
CA PRO A 395 -12.42 13.36 -35.71
C PRO A 395 -12.78 14.51 -36.66
N ALA A 396 -14.05 14.93 -36.70
CA ALA A 396 -14.51 16.01 -37.56
C ALA A 396 -14.17 17.40 -36.98
N ASN A 397 -14.30 17.55 -35.65
CA ASN A 397 -13.99 18.77 -34.93
C ASN A 397 -13.36 18.44 -33.56
N HIS A 398 -12.08 18.76 -33.37
CA HIS A 398 -11.36 18.44 -32.14
C HIS A 398 -11.85 19.23 -30.91
N ASN A 399 -12.69 20.26 -31.11
CA ASN A 399 -13.35 21.00 -30.03
C ASN A 399 -14.67 20.35 -29.59
N GLU A 400 -15.16 19.34 -30.32
CA GLU A 400 -16.36 18.58 -29.99
C GLU A 400 -15.99 17.22 -29.39
N TRP A 401 -16.80 16.77 -28.44
CA TRP A 401 -16.65 15.48 -27.78
C TRP A 401 -17.71 14.52 -28.28
N GLU A 402 -17.31 13.38 -28.83
CA GLU A 402 -18.22 12.27 -29.12
C GLU A 402 -18.45 11.49 -27.83
N THR A 403 -19.69 11.48 -27.34
CA THR A 403 -20.04 10.81 -26.10
C THR A 403 -19.92 9.28 -26.19
N GLY A 404 -19.53 8.66 -25.07
CA GLY A 404 -19.47 7.21 -24.89
C GLY A 404 -20.74 6.64 -24.25
N PHE A 405 -20.69 5.35 -23.91
CA PHE A 405 -21.81 4.61 -23.29
C PHE A 405 -22.04 5.00 -21.82
N PHE A 406 -20.97 5.24 -21.06
CA PHE A 406 -21.07 5.59 -19.64
C PHE A 406 -21.15 7.09 -19.42
N ASP A 407 -21.49 7.48 -18.19
CA ASP A 407 -21.51 8.87 -17.76
C ASP A 407 -20.13 9.50 -17.99
N THR A 408 -20.13 10.69 -18.59
CA THR A 408 -18.90 11.42 -18.95
C THR A 408 -17.97 11.57 -17.74
N GLY A 409 -16.69 11.21 -17.93
CA GLY A 409 -15.66 11.29 -16.88
C GLY A 409 -15.74 10.20 -15.80
N SER A 410 -16.69 9.27 -15.86
CA SER A 410 -16.86 8.22 -14.85
C SER A 410 -16.00 6.96 -15.08
N PHE A 411 -15.53 6.71 -16.31
CA PHE A 411 -14.74 5.51 -16.58
C PHE A 411 -13.33 5.63 -15.98
N GLN A 412 -13.02 4.79 -15.00
CA GLN A 412 -11.72 4.68 -14.37
C GLN A 412 -11.14 3.28 -14.62
N GLU A 413 -10.21 3.20 -15.57
CA GLU A 413 -9.51 1.97 -15.91
C GLU A 413 -8.54 1.55 -14.79
N ILE A 414 -8.39 0.23 -14.61
CA ILE A 414 -7.40 -0.38 -13.72
C ILE A 414 -6.68 -1.51 -14.46
N LEU A 415 -5.49 -1.89 -13.98
CA LEU A 415 -4.65 -2.95 -14.55
C LEU A 415 -4.28 -2.67 -16.02
N GLN A 416 -4.13 -1.39 -16.38
CA GLN A 416 -4.10 -0.94 -17.77
C GLN A 416 -3.00 -1.60 -18.63
N PRO A 417 -1.73 -1.67 -18.20
CA PRO A 417 -0.66 -2.15 -19.07
C PRO A 417 -0.48 -3.68 -19.02
N TRP A 418 -1.14 -4.36 -18.08
CA TRP A 418 -1.18 -5.82 -18.02
C TRP A 418 -2.32 -6.37 -18.88
N ALA A 419 -2.04 -7.40 -19.70
CA ALA A 419 -3.01 -8.10 -20.54
C ALA A 419 -3.94 -7.14 -21.32
N GLN A 420 -3.34 -6.25 -22.11
CA GLN A 420 -4.01 -5.09 -22.72
C GLN A 420 -5.05 -5.47 -23.80
N THR A 421 -5.16 -6.76 -24.15
CA THR A 421 -6.24 -7.26 -25.00
C THR A 421 -7.63 -7.18 -24.33
N VAL A 422 -7.67 -6.93 -23.02
CA VAL A 422 -8.89 -6.65 -22.26
C VAL A 422 -8.71 -5.38 -21.41
N CYS A 423 -9.70 -4.50 -21.47
CA CYS A 423 -9.81 -3.28 -20.69
C CYS A 423 -10.79 -3.52 -19.53
N VAL A 424 -10.41 -3.18 -18.31
CA VAL A 424 -11.26 -3.37 -17.12
C VAL A 424 -11.25 -2.11 -16.27
N GLY A 425 -12.37 -1.77 -15.64
CA GLY A 425 -12.46 -0.55 -14.85
C GLY A 425 -13.80 -0.42 -14.14
N ARG A 426 -14.01 0.72 -13.51
CA ARG A 426 -15.30 1.13 -12.95
C ARG A 426 -15.88 2.26 -13.77
N ALA A 427 -17.20 2.36 -13.82
CA ALA A 427 -17.90 3.47 -14.44
C ALA A 427 -19.23 3.74 -13.74
N ARG A 428 -19.93 4.80 -14.16
CA ARG A 428 -21.33 5.04 -13.81
C ARG A 428 -22.21 5.03 -15.05
N LEU A 429 -23.43 4.53 -14.90
CA LEU A 429 -24.49 4.60 -15.90
C LEU A 429 -25.73 5.21 -15.27
N GLY A 430 -26.06 6.45 -15.66
CA GLY A 430 -27.12 7.21 -14.99
C GLY A 430 -26.85 7.37 -13.50
N GLY A 431 -25.58 7.48 -13.11
CA GLY A 431 -25.14 7.60 -11.73
C GLY A 431 -24.99 6.28 -10.97
N ILE A 432 -25.39 5.14 -11.54
CA ILE A 432 -25.26 3.81 -10.90
C ILE A 432 -23.83 3.29 -11.10
N PRO A 433 -23.05 3.04 -10.03
CA PRO A 433 -21.69 2.53 -10.15
C PRO A 433 -21.68 1.05 -10.54
N LEU A 434 -20.79 0.67 -11.46
CA LEU A 434 -20.65 -0.71 -11.93
C LEU A 434 -19.21 -1.02 -12.39
N GLY A 435 -18.88 -2.31 -12.40
CA GLY A 435 -17.67 -2.84 -13.03
C GLY A 435 -17.85 -2.99 -14.54
N VAL A 436 -16.80 -2.72 -15.30
CA VAL A 436 -16.78 -2.73 -16.76
C VAL A 436 -15.69 -3.65 -17.25
N ILE A 437 -16.02 -4.48 -18.25
CA ILE A 437 -15.05 -5.25 -19.04
C ILE A 437 -15.33 -4.99 -20.52
N ALA A 438 -14.32 -4.52 -21.24
CA ALA A 438 -14.36 -4.29 -22.67
C ALA A 438 -13.17 -4.94 -23.36
N VAL A 439 -13.31 -5.23 -24.65
CA VAL A 439 -12.33 -6.03 -25.40
C VAL A 439 -11.60 -5.15 -26.40
N GLU A 440 -10.27 -5.19 -26.36
CA GLU A 440 -9.43 -4.51 -27.35
C GLU A 440 -9.58 -5.20 -28.71
N THR A 441 -9.76 -4.39 -29.76
CA THR A 441 -9.96 -4.90 -31.12
C THR A 441 -8.71 -4.77 -31.96
N ARG A 442 -7.77 -3.89 -31.57
CA ARG A 442 -6.46 -3.75 -32.19
C ARG A 442 -5.56 -4.90 -31.76
N THR A 443 -4.57 -5.20 -32.58
CA THR A 443 -3.46 -6.06 -32.16
C THR A 443 -2.63 -5.31 -31.12
N VAL A 444 -2.30 -5.99 -30.03
CA VAL A 444 -1.50 -5.47 -28.93
C VAL A 444 -0.09 -6.04 -29.04
N GLU A 445 0.91 -5.18 -28.90
CA GLU A 445 2.31 -5.61 -28.79
C GLU A 445 2.71 -5.70 -27.32
N HIS A 446 2.97 -6.91 -26.85
CA HIS A 446 3.35 -7.20 -25.48
C HIS A 446 4.87 -7.39 -25.37
N ASN A 447 5.54 -6.51 -24.63
CA ASN A 447 6.98 -6.56 -24.44
C ASN A 447 7.34 -7.42 -23.21
N LEU A 448 8.00 -8.54 -23.45
CA LEU A 448 8.62 -9.39 -22.44
C LEU A 448 10.04 -8.89 -22.21
N HIS A 449 10.37 -8.54 -20.97
CA HIS A 449 11.72 -8.15 -20.59
C HIS A 449 12.65 -9.36 -20.52
N ALA A 450 13.94 -9.14 -20.82
CA ALA A 450 14.98 -10.14 -20.57
C ALA A 450 15.12 -10.37 -19.06
N ASP A 451 15.41 -11.61 -18.67
CA ASP A 451 15.80 -11.97 -17.31
C ASP A 451 17.32 -11.71 -17.14
N PRO A 452 17.74 -10.72 -16.33
CA PRO A 452 19.16 -10.44 -16.13
C PRO A 452 19.95 -11.61 -15.54
N ALA A 453 19.28 -12.55 -14.87
CA ALA A 453 19.92 -13.73 -14.29
C ALA A 453 20.26 -14.80 -15.35
N ASN A 454 19.60 -14.77 -16.51
CA ASN A 454 19.80 -15.71 -17.60
C ASN A 454 20.49 -15.03 -18.79
N LEU A 455 21.72 -15.43 -19.08
CA LEU A 455 22.55 -14.83 -20.13
C LEU A 455 21.97 -15.02 -21.55
N ASP A 456 21.17 -16.05 -21.77
CA ASP A 456 20.53 -16.33 -23.06
C ASP A 456 19.16 -15.64 -23.19
N SER A 457 18.71 -14.94 -22.15
CA SER A 457 17.44 -14.22 -22.17
C SER A 457 17.57 -12.90 -22.91
N GLU A 458 16.66 -12.67 -23.86
CA GLU A 458 16.54 -11.43 -24.61
C GLU A 458 15.14 -10.86 -24.47
N ALA A 459 15.01 -9.55 -24.60
CA ALA A 459 13.70 -8.91 -24.63
C ALA A 459 12.95 -9.31 -25.91
N LYS A 460 11.67 -9.64 -25.79
CA LYS A 460 10.85 -10.12 -26.90
C LYS A 460 9.54 -9.36 -26.97
N THR A 461 9.18 -8.89 -28.14
CA THR A 461 7.85 -8.35 -28.41
C THR A 461 6.97 -9.44 -28.99
N VAL A 462 5.82 -9.70 -28.36
CA VAL A 462 4.84 -10.69 -28.76
C VAL A 462 3.57 -10.00 -29.16
N SER A 463 3.14 -10.24 -30.40
CA SER A 463 1.89 -9.72 -30.92
C SER A 463 0.71 -10.57 -30.43
N GLN A 464 -0.28 -9.94 -29.81
CA GLN A 464 -1.53 -10.55 -29.35
C GLN A 464 -2.68 -9.98 -30.17
N ALA A 465 -3.40 -10.85 -30.88
CA ALA A 465 -4.55 -10.43 -31.67
C ALA A 465 -5.67 -9.89 -30.77
N GLY A 466 -6.27 -8.76 -31.16
CA GLY A 466 -7.50 -8.27 -30.53
C GLY A 466 -8.64 -9.29 -30.62
N GLN A 467 -9.63 -9.17 -29.74
CA GLN A 467 -10.79 -10.06 -29.67
C GLN A 467 -10.44 -11.54 -29.37
N VAL A 468 -9.28 -11.84 -28.80
CA VAL A 468 -8.87 -13.21 -28.43
C VAL A 468 -8.48 -13.25 -26.96
N TRP A 469 -8.96 -14.25 -26.21
CA TRP A 469 -8.46 -14.51 -24.87
C TRP A 469 -7.14 -15.29 -24.90
N PHE A 470 -6.13 -14.70 -24.28
CA PHE A 470 -4.86 -15.31 -23.93
C PHE A 470 -4.84 -15.66 -22.43
N PRO A 471 -3.86 -16.43 -21.93
CA PRO A 471 -3.80 -16.77 -20.50
C PRO A 471 -3.83 -15.54 -19.58
N ASP A 472 -3.12 -14.48 -19.96
CA ASP A 472 -3.05 -13.21 -19.23
C ASP A 472 -4.41 -12.48 -19.21
N SER A 473 -5.08 -12.34 -20.34
CA SER A 473 -6.37 -11.65 -20.44
C SER A 473 -7.53 -12.46 -19.87
N ALA A 474 -7.49 -13.79 -19.97
CA ALA A 474 -8.43 -14.66 -19.26
C ALA A 474 -8.26 -14.51 -17.74
N TYR A 475 -7.02 -14.46 -17.26
CA TYR A 475 -6.75 -14.26 -15.84
C TYR A 475 -7.17 -12.85 -15.36
N LYS A 476 -6.82 -11.79 -16.11
CA LYS A 476 -7.26 -10.40 -15.84
C LYS A 476 -8.78 -10.29 -15.79
N THR A 477 -9.48 -10.93 -16.72
CA THR A 477 -10.95 -10.97 -16.76
C THR A 477 -11.52 -11.63 -15.50
N SER A 478 -11.00 -12.80 -15.13
CA SER A 478 -11.41 -13.53 -13.91
C SER A 478 -11.15 -12.74 -12.62
N GLN A 479 -9.96 -12.13 -12.52
CA GLN A 479 -9.58 -11.29 -11.38
C GLN A 479 -10.51 -10.08 -11.25
N ALA A 480 -10.79 -9.37 -12.35
CA ALA A 480 -11.69 -8.21 -12.35
C ALA A 480 -13.11 -8.59 -11.91
N ILE A 481 -13.67 -9.69 -12.41
CA ILE A 481 -14.99 -10.20 -11.99
C ILE A 481 -15.01 -10.48 -10.49
N THR A 482 -13.97 -11.14 -9.98
CA THR A 482 -13.86 -11.47 -8.56
C THR A 482 -13.77 -10.20 -7.71
N ASP A 483 -12.96 -9.23 -8.13
CA ASP A 483 -12.78 -7.96 -7.42
C ASP A 483 -14.08 -7.14 -7.39
N PHE A 484 -14.79 -7.03 -8.51
CA PHE A 484 -16.09 -6.31 -8.58
C PHE A 484 -17.18 -7.01 -7.77
N ASN A 485 -17.23 -8.34 -7.80
CA ASN A 485 -18.14 -9.11 -6.95
C ASN A 485 -17.86 -8.87 -5.46
N HIS A 486 -16.58 -8.86 -5.06
CA HIS A 486 -16.17 -8.50 -3.70
C HIS A 486 -16.32 -7.00 -3.39
N GLU A 487 -16.61 -6.14 -4.35
CA GLU A 487 -17.05 -4.76 -4.11
C GLU A 487 -18.57 -4.62 -4.05
N GLY A 488 -19.31 -5.69 -4.40
CA GLY A 488 -20.77 -5.66 -4.49
C GLY A 488 -21.28 -4.92 -5.73
N LEU A 489 -20.45 -4.75 -6.75
CA LEU A 489 -20.80 -4.00 -7.96
C LEU A 489 -21.55 -4.87 -8.98
N PRO A 490 -22.55 -4.31 -9.68
CA PRO A 490 -23.02 -4.85 -10.94
C PRO A 490 -21.89 -4.91 -11.97
N LEU A 491 -22.06 -5.74 -13.00
CA LEU A 491 -21.04 -5.92 -14.03
C LEU A 491 -21.65 -5.80 -15.42
N ILE A 492 -21.04 -4.97 -16.27
CA ILE A 492 -21.29 -4.94 -17.71
C ILE A 492 -20.06 -5.47 -18.43
N ILE A 493 -20.29 -6.42 -19.34
CA ILE A 493 -19.27 -6.94 -20.24
C ILE A 493 -19.68 -6.62 -21.67
N PHE A 494 -18.91 -5.75 -22.35
CA PHE A 494 -19.02 -5.55 -23.79
C PHE A 494 -18.33 -6.70 -24.51
N ALA A 495 -18.98 -7.86 -24.48
CA ALA A 495 -18.41 -9.11 -24.99
C ALA A 495 -18.16 -9.04 -26.50
N ASN A 496 -16.90 -9.18 -26.88
CA ASN A 496 -16.47 -9.08 -28.27
C ASN A 496 -15.26 -9.98 -28.56
N TRP A 497 -15.29 -11.21 -28.05
CA TRP A 497 -14.24 -12.22 -28.29
C TRP A 497 -14.65 -13.18 -29.40
N ARG A 498 -13.69 -13.54 -30.25
CA ARG A 498 -13.81 -14.62 -31.25
C ARG A 498 -13.59 -16.00 -30.63
N GLY A 499 -12.88 -16.06 -29.50
CA GLY A 499 -12.59 -17.29 -28.77
C GLY A 499 -11.31 -17.20 -27.94
N PHE A 500 -10.87 -18.35 -27.44
CA PHE A 500 -9.59 -18.50 -26.74
C PHE A 500 -8.46 -18.78 -27.73
N SER A 501 -7.24 -18.34 -27.41
CA SER A 501 -6.03 -18.69 -28.15
C SER A 501 -5.80 -20.20 -28.11
N GLY A 502 -5.89 -20.86 -29.27
CA GLY A 502 -5.72 -22.31 -29.44
C GLY A 502 -4.34 -22.74 -29.95
N GLY A 503 -3.37 -21.82 -30.06
CA GLY A 503 -2.01 -22.16 -30.49
C GLY A 503 -1.25 -22.96 -29.43
N MET A 504 -0.26 -23.76 -29.83
CA MET A 504 0.52 -24.64 -28.94
C MET A 504 1.06 -23.91 -27.70
N LYS A 505 1.58 -22.67 -27.87
CA LYS A 505 2.06 -21.83 -26.76
C LYS A 505 0.94 -21.38 -25.82
N GLY A 506 -0.23 -21.01 -26.37
CA GLY A 506 -1.40 -20.62 -25.59
C GLY A 506 -2.01 -21.79 -24.80
N ILE A 507 -1.87 -23.02 -25.29
CA ILE A 507 -2.31 -24.23 -24.59
C ILE A 507 -1.28 -24.67 -23.53
N PHE A 508 0.02 -24.57 -23.82
CA PHE A 508 1.08 -24.95 -22.86
C PHE A 508 1.15 -24.02 -21.63
N GLN A 509 0.74 -22.77 -21.78
CA GLN A 509 0.74 -21.76 -20.72
C GLN A 509 -0.61 -21.65 -19.95
N LYS A 510 -1.58 -22.51 -20.25
CA LYS A 510 -2.88 -22.55 -19.55
C LYS A 510 -2.81 -23.20 -18.17
#